data_AF-A0A4R4M8Z5-F1
#
_entry.id   AF-A0A4R4M8Z5-F1
#
_cell.length_a   1.000
_cell.length_b   1.000
_cell.length_c   1.000
_cell.angle_alpha   90.00
_cell.angle_beta   90.00
_cell.angle_gamma   90.00
#
_symmetry.space_group_name_H-M   'P 1'
#
loop_
_entity.id
_entity.type
_entity.pdbx_description
1 polymer ?
#
loop_
_entity_poly.entity_id
_entity_poly.type
_entity_poly.pdbx_seq_one_letter_code
_entity_poly.pdbx_strand_id
1 'polypeptide(L)'
;MRLVSVIVLGTGLIAAGMLAPGTGDATDDGAVLVDPDVAHPGQRVDVSVPQCVSHGQQVMSEAFTRPAKNGTATIGRDIKPGTYTVVASCGGHRLMGEIAVSRRRPWPTLPLADR
;
A
#
# COMPACT_ATOMS: atom_id res chain seq x y z
N MET A 1 16.01 63.55 -7.09
CA MET A 1 14.68 62.91 -7.27
C MET A 1 14.83 61.93 -8.43
N ARG A 2 14.61 60.61 -8.36
CA ARG A 2 13.92 59.69 -7.45
C ARG A 2 14.76 58.38 -7.36
N LEU A 3 14.71 57.69 -6.21
CA LEU A 3 15.34 56.38 -5.99
C LEU A 3 14.72 55.29 -6.87
N VAL A 4 15.53 54.37 -7.39
CA VAL A 4 15.08 53.04 -7.81
C VAL A 4 16.11 52.00 -7.33
N SER A 5 15.81 51.33 -6.22
CA SER A 5 16.47 50.09 -5.80
C SER A 5 15.99 48.95 -6.70
N VAL A 6 16.92 48.23 -7.32
CA VAL A 6 16.61 46.96 -7.99
C VAL A 6 17.38 45.85 -7.28
N ILE A 7 16.65 45.03 -6.55
CA ILE A 7 17.15 43.86 -5.82
C ILE A 7 17.19 42.72 -6.83
N VAL A 8 18.37 42.37 -7.33
CA VAL A 8 18.57 41.19 -8.20
C VAL A 8 18.66 39.96 -7.31
N LEU A 9 17.52 39.31 -7.09
CA LEU A 9 17.42 38.02 -6.42
C LEU A 9 17.75 36.91 -7.43
N GLY A 10 18.83 36.18 -7.14
CA GLY A 10 19.24 35.01 -7.91
C GLY A 10 18.32 33.81 -7.69
N THR A 11 17.90 33.19 -8.78
CA THR A 11 17.17 31.92 -8.88
C THR A 11 17.40 31.40 -10.31
N GLY A 12 17.74 30.16 -10.62
CA GLY A 12 18.07 28.97 -9.86
C GLY A 12 18.58 27.96 -10.88
N LEU A 13 19.70 27.32 -10.58
CA LEU A 13 20.20 26.17 -11.30
C LEU A 13 20.00 24.99 -10.35
N ILE A 14 19.20 24.01 -10.74
CA ILE A 14 19.67 22.63 -10.90
C ILE A 14 18.52 21.72 -11.34
N ALA A 15 18.90 20.91 -12.33
CA ALA A 15 18.24 19.73 -12.84
C ALA A 15 17.67 18.82 -11.77
N ALA A 16 16.53 18.19 -12.06
CA ALA A 16 16.35 16.74 -11.94
C ALA A 16 14.89 16.43 -12.25
N GLY A 17 14.70 15.40 -13.07
CA GLY A 17 13.40 14.85 -13.33
C GLY A 17 13.51 13.64 -14.22
N MET A 18 14.46 12.75 -13.92
CA MET A 18 14.35 11.36 -14.35
C MET A 18 12.98 10.88 -13.89
N LEU A 19 12.12 10.60 -14.85
CA LEU A 19 10.92 9.82 -14.67
C LEU A 19 11.34 8.46 -14.12
N ALA A 20 11.31 8.30 -12.81
CA ALA A 20 11.18 6.99 -12.20
C ALA A 20 9.67 6.76 -12.06
N PRO A 21 9.03 6.02 -12.98
CA PRO A 21 7.70 5.49 -12.71
C PRO A 21 7.85 4.51 -11.55
N GLY A 22 7.60 4.99 -10.34
CA GLY A 22 7.20 4.13 -9.25
C GLY A 22 5.79 3.68 -9.59
N THR A 23 5.67 2.49 -10.15
CA THR A 23 4.41 1.77 -10.34
C THR A 23 3.75 1.56 -8.98
N GLY A 24 3.05 2.58 -8.51
CA GLY A 24 1.94 2.44 -7.58
C GLY A 24 0.68 2.42 -8.41
N ASP A 25 0.44 1.31 -9.10
CA ASP A 25 -0.90 0.99 -9.58
C ASP A 25 -1.77 0.79 -8.33
N ALA A 26 -2.32 1.90 -7.85
CA ALA A 26 -3.48 1.85 -6.98
C ALA A 26 -4.57 1.20 -7.82
N THR A 27 -4.82 -0.09 -7.58
CA THR A 27 -6.02 -0.77 -8.07
C THR A 27 -7.20 -0.16 -7.32
N ASP A 28 -7.59 1.03 -7.76
CA ASP A 28 -8.73 1.80 -7.33
C ASP A 28 -9.96 1.17 -7.99
N ASP A 29 -10.47 0.08 -7.40
CA ASP A 29 -11.83 -0.42 -7.61
C ASP A 29 -12.14 -1.53 -6.58
N GLY A 30 -12.60 -1.14 -5.39
CA GLY A 30 -13.18 -2.06 -4.40
C GLY A 30 -12.18 -2.94 -3.62
N ALA A 31 -10.94 -2.48 -3.53
CA ALA A 31 -9.81 -3.30 -3.14
C ALA A 31 -9.85 -3.76 -1.69
N VAL A 32 -9.57 -5.04 -1.49
CA VAL A 32 -9.36 -5.61 -0.15
C VAL A 32 -8.28 -4.80 0.56
N LEU A 33 -8.61 -4.24 1.73
CA LEU A 33 -7.69 -3.46 2.54
C LEU A 33 -6.93 -4.39 3.48
N VAL A 34 -5.61 -4.26 3.51
CA VAL A 34 -4.75 -5.02 4.42
C VAL A 34 -3.87 -4.06 5.20
N ASP A 35 -3.86 -4.20 6.52
CA ASP A 35 -3.02 -3.42 7.42
C ASP A 35 -2.07 -4.35 8.22
N PRO A 36 -0.76 -4.08 8.22
CA PRO A 36 -0.07 -3.11 7.36
C PRO A 36 -0.09 -3.52 5.88
N ASP A 37 0.09 -2.52 5.01
CA ASP A 37 0.30 -2.66 3.56
C ASP A 37 1.58 -3.46 3.24
N VAL A 38 2.60 -3.30 4.09
CA VAL A 38 3.84 -4.07 4.06
C VAL A 38 3.98 -4.93 5.32
N ALA A 39 3.85 -6.25 5.17
CA ALA A 39 3.94 -7.20 6.27
C ALA A 39 5.23 -8.05 6.23
N HIS A 40 5.58 -8.62 7.37
CA HIS A 40 6.71 -9.55 7.50
C HIS A 40 6.25 -11.00 7.56
N PRO A 41 7.10 -11.97 7.18
CA PRO A 41 6.82 -13.38 7.42
C PRO A 41 6.50 -13.66 8.90
N GLY A 42 5.37 -14.33 9.16
CA GLY A 42 4.88 -14.59 10.52
C GLY A 42 4.10 -13.44 11.18
N GLN A 43 3.98 -12.29 10.53
CA GLN A 43 3.22 -11.15 11.06
C GLN A 43 1.70 -11.39 10.94
N ARG A 44 0.95 -10.94 11.94
CA ARG A 44 -0.51 -10.84 11.88
C ARG A 44 -0.88 -9.54 11.17
N VAL A 45 -1.83 -9.63 10.25
CA VAL A 45 -2.36 -8.51 9.48
C VAL A 45 -3.87 -8.44 9.65
N ASP A 46 -4.39 -7.23 9.69
CA ASP A 46 -5.81 -6.96 9.68
C ASP A 46 -6.28 -6.84 8.23
N VAL A 47 -7.45 -7.40 7.93
CA VAL A 47 -7.99 -7.50 6.58
C VAL A 47 -9.43 -7.04 6.60
N SER A 48 -9.71 -5.98 5.87
CA SER A 48 -11.03 -5.37 5.77
C SER A 48 -11.51 -5.39 4.32
N VAL A 49 -12.78 -5.75 4.13
CA VAL A 49 -13.43 -5.75 2.80
C VAL A 49 -14.71 -4.93 2.91
N PRO A 50 -14.62 -3.58 2.85
CA PRO A 50 -15.76 -2.71 3.15
C PRO A 50 -16.97 -2.93 2.23
N GLN A 51 -16.72 -3.35 0.99
CA GLN A 51 -17.77 -3.59 0.00
C GLN A 51 -18.45 -4.97 0.15
N CYS A 52 -18.02 -5.79 1.11
CA CYS A 52 -18.55 -7.11 1.39
C CYS A 52 -19.51 -7.05 2.60
N VAL A 53 -20.81 -6.85 2.35
CA VAL A 53 -21.83 -6.72 3.42
C VAL A 53 -22.35 -8.06 3.94
N SER A 54 -21.92 -9.18 3.36
CA SER A 54 -22.47 -10.51 3.65
C SER A 54 -21.66 -11.27 4.70
N HIS A 55 -22.36 -11.86 5.69
CA HIS A 55 -21.78 -12.83 6.60
C HIS A 55 -21.32 -14.08 5.83
N GLY A 56 -20.02 -14.41 5.88
CA GLY A 56 -19.44 -15.57 5.19
C GLY A 56 -18.40 -15.24 4.11
N GLN A 57 -17.92 -14.00 4.04
CA GLN A 57 -16.82 -13.65 3.16
C GLN A 57 -15.57 -14.49 3.41
N GLN A 58 -14.97 -15.00 2.34
CA GLN A 58 -13.72 -15.74 2.41
C GLN A 58 -12.61 -14.88 1.80
N VAL A 59 -11.60 -14.53 2.59
CA VAL A 59 -10.44 -13.79 2.09
C VAL A 59 -9.22 -14.69 2.07
N MET A 60 -8.56 -14.76 0.93
CA MET A 60 -7.46 -15.69 0.66
C MET A 60 -6.30 -14.98 -0.02
N SER A 61 -5.08 -15.44 0.26
CA SER A 61 -3.88 -15.05 -0.44
C SER A 61 -2.86 -16.17 -0.31
N GLU A 62 -1.98 -16.32 -1.30
CA GLU A 62 -0.82 -17.21 -1.20
C GLU A 62 0.14 -16.78 -0.09
N ALA A 63 0.10 -15.50 0.30
CA ALA A 63 0.88 -15.00 1.43
C ALA A 63 0.39 -15.53 2.78
N PHE A 64 -0.87 -15.96 2.88
CA PHE A 64 -1.49 -16.30 4.15
C PHE A 64 -1.25 -17.76 4.51
N THR A 65 -1.00 -18.01 5.79
CA THR A 65 -0.91 -19.37 6.34
C THR A 65 -2.26 -20.10 6.25
N ARG A 66 -3.36 -19.35 6.45
CA ARG A 66 -4.75 -19.80 6.37
C ARG A 66 -5.61 -18.63 5.86
N PRO A 67 -6.80 -18.90 5.28
CA PRO A 67 -7.75 -17.84 4.93
C PRO A 67 -8.00 -16.89 6.10
N ALA A 68 -8.22 -15.61 5.80
CA ALA A 68 -8.49 -14.62 6.83
C ALA A 68 -9.77 -15.00 7.58
N LYS A 69 -9.73 -14.90 8.91
CA LYS A 69 -10.85 -15.21 9.78
C LYS A 69 -11.08 -14.04 10.72
N ASN A 70 -12.34 -13.62 10.84
CA ASN A 70 -12.74 -12.50 11.69
C ASN A 70 -11.94 -11.23 11.40
N GLY A 71 -11.66 -10.93 10.13
CA GLY A 71 -10.92 -9.74 9.71
C GLY A 71 -9.43 -9.80 9.98
N THR A 72 -8.84 -10.98 10.25
CA THR A 72 -7.40 -11.11 10.50
C THR A 72 -6.80 -12.28 9.73
N ALA A 73 -5.56 -12.13 9.28
CA ALA A 73 -4.76 -13.19 8.64
C ALA A 73 -3.34 -13.21 9.21
N THR A 74 -2.60 -14.29 8.95
CA THR A 74 -1.19 -14.39 9.37
C THR A 74 -0.34 -14.77 8.18
N ILE A 75 0.69 -13.98 7.91
CA ILE A 75 1.62 -14.21 6.81
C ILE A 75 2.45 -15.47 7.09
N GLY A 76 2.60 -16.33 6.08
CA GLY A 76 3.44 -17.53 6.18
C GLY A 76 4.87 -17.19 6.59
N ARG A 77 5.45 -17.97 7.50
CA ARG A 77 6.83 -17.76 7.98
C ARG A 77 7.88 -18.00 6.90
N ASP A 78 7.59 -18.90 5.97
CA ASP A 78 8.50 -19.30 4.89
C ASP A 78 8.20 -18.60 3.56
N ILE A 79 7.30 -17.61 3.58
CA ILE A 79 6.93 -16.92 2.36
C ILE A 79 8.08 -16.05 1.86
N LYS A 80 8.20 -15.98 0.52
CA LYS A 80 9.23 -15.18 -0.13
C LYS A 80 8.83 -13.70 -0.07
N PRO A 81 9.78 -12.76 0.00
CA PRO A 81 9.46 -11.35 -0.19
C PRO A 81 8.88 -11.11 -1.59
N GLY A 82 7.87 -10.27 -1.69
CA GLY A 82 7.17 -9.98 -2.95
C GLY A 82 5.77 -9.41 -2.70
N THR A 83 5.11 -8.98 -3.78
CA THR A 83 3.71 -8.55 -3.75
C THR A 83 2.80 -9.75 -4.01
N TYR A 84 1.76 -9.90 -3.20
CA TYR A 84 0.82 -10.99 -3.27
C TYR A 84 -0.60 -10.45 -3.42
N THR A 85 -1.35 -11.04 -4.35
CA THR A 85 -2.78 -10.73 -4.51
C THR A 85 -3.57 -11.32 -3.34
N VAL A 86 -4.51 -10.53 -2.84
CA VAL A 86 -5.48 -10.89 -1.82
C VAL A 86 -6.85 -10.89 -2.48
N VAL A 87 -7.53 -12.03 -2.45
CA VAL A 87 -8.84 -12.20 -3.08
C VAL A 87 -9.89 -12.39 -2.00
N ALA A 88 -10.88 -11.51 -1.97
CA ALA A 88 -12.07 -11.66 -1.15
C ALA A 88 -13.24 -12.17 -2.00
N SER A 89 -13.86 -13.25 -1.56
CA SER A 89 -15.07 -13.80 -2.15
C SER A 89 -16.29 -13.32 -1.37
N CYS A 90 -17.14 -12.53 -2.03
CA CYS A 90 -18.34 -11.89 -1.49
C CYS A 90 -19.60 -12.55 -2.03
N GLY A 91 -19.70 -13.87 -1.87
CA GLY A 91 -20.79 -14.68 -2.43
C GLY A 91 -20.69 -14.79 -3.95
N GLY A 92 -21.32 -13.85 -4.67
CA GLY A 92 -21.45 -13.86 -6.13
C GLY A 92 -20.37 -13.09 -6.90
N HIS A 93 -19.55 -12.29 -6.23
CA HIS A 93 -18.47 -11.53 -6.85
C HIS A 93 -17.17 -11.63 -6.03
N ARG A 94 -16.06 -11.32 -6.68
CA ARG A 94 -14.74 -11.30 -6.05
C ARG A 94 -14.17 -9.89 -6.08
N LEU A 95 -13.53 -9.51 -4.99
CA LEU A 95 -12.77 -8.28 -4.84
C LEU A 95 -11.30 -8.65 -4.70
N MET A 96 -10.42 -7.83 -5.25
CA MET A 96 -8.98 -8.06 -5.24
C MET A 96 -8.28 -6.90 -4.56
N GLY A 97 -7.27 -7.20 -3.75
CA GLY A 97 -6.33 -6.22 -3.24
C GLY A 97 -4.93 -6.82 -3.28
N GLU A 98 -3.96 -6.12 -2.70
CA GLU A 98 -2.57 -6.56 -2.68
C GLU A 98 -1.97 -6.40 -1.30
N ILE A 99 -0.96 -7.21 -1.01
CA ILE A 99 -0.12 -7.07 0.17
C ILE A 99 1.35 -7.27 -0.22
N ALA A 100 2.21 -6.37 0.22
CA ALA A 100 3.64 -6.54 0.07
C ALA A 100 4.21 -7.32 1.26
N VAL A 101 5.01 -8.35 1.00
CA VAL A 101 5.77 -9.05 2.03
C VAL A 101 7.24 -8.67 1.92
N SER A 102 7.80 -8.20 3.03
CA SER A 102 9.22 -7.82 3.11
C SER A 102 9.89 -8.48 4.32
N ARG A 103 11.16 -8.85 4.15
CA ARG A 103 12.05 -9.21 5.27
C ARG A 103 12.84 -8.02 5.80
N ARG A 104 12.85 -6.91 5.06
CA ARG A 104 13.43 -5.64 5.48
C ARG A 104 12.35 -4.83 6.16
N ARG A 105 12.67 -4.16 7.28
CA ARG A 105 11.73 -3.24 7.92
C ARG A 105 11.22 -2.23 6.89
N PRO A 106 9.90 -2.00 6.78
CA PRO A 106 9.37 -0.95 5.93
C PRO A 106 10.05 0.36 6.36
N TRP A 107 10.65 1.05 5.40
CA TRP A 107 11.17 2.38 5.61
C TRP A 107 9.96 3.28 5.92
N PRO A 108 10.01 4.16 6.94
CA PRO A 108 8.87 5.02 7.21
C PRO A 108 8.62 5.89 5.97
N THR A 109 7.46 5.69 5.35
CA THR A 109 6.86 6.66 4.43
C THR A 109 6.55 7.89 5.29
N LEU A 110 7.47 8.84 5.31
CA LEU A 110 7.22 10.14 5.91
C LEU A 110 6.04 10.77 5.15
N PRO A 111 4.90 11.07 5.79
CA PRO A 111 3.89 11.88 5.13
C PRO A 111 4.57 13.21 4.81
N LEU A 112 4.60 13.57 3.52
CA LEU A 112 4.93 14.93 3.11
C LEU A 112 3.92 15.85 3.78
N ALA A 113 4.35 16.49 4.86
CA ALA A 113 3.60 17.57 5.49
C ALA A 113 3.57 18.72 4.48
N ASP A 114 2.43 18.86 3.82
CA ASP A 114 2.08 19.98 2.95
C ASP A 114 2.27 21.29 3.74
N ARG A 115 3.03 22.24 3.20
CA ARG A 115 3.35 23.53 3.83
C ARG A 115 3.08 24.68 2.87
#